data_AF-A0A2C9KXN0-F1
#
_entry.id   AF-A0A2C9KXN0-F1
#
_cell.length_a   1.000
_cell.length_b   1.000
_cell.length_c   1.000
_cell.angle_alpha   90.00
_cell.angle_beta   90.00
_cell.angle_gamma   90.00
#
_symmetry.space_group_name_H-M   'P 1'
#
loop_
_entity.id
_entity.type
_entity.pdbx_description
1 polymer ?
#
loop_
_entity_poly.entity_id
_entity_poly.type
_entity_poly.pdbx_seq_one_letter_code
_entity_poly.pdbx_strand_id
1 'polypeptide(L)'
;MSEFERTHPGHPIKHVYYEDMKKTPVKIIKELAQFLNVPASNEFCQDVANACSFDKMKKIEETGAKDFPTEFADVLKEIGGKLNFYRKGIIGDWKNMFTVAQNEIFDAYIDSCIRNKGLNYTFIYE
;
A
#
# COMPACT_ATOMS: atom_id res chain seq x y z
N MET A 1 12.00 -5.16 13.22
CA MET A 1 12.03 -3.68 13.35
C MET A 1 13.00 -3.13 12.33
N SER A 2 12.62 -2.07 11.62
CA SER A 2 13.51 -1.40 10.66
C SER A 2 14.74 -0.82 11.36
N GLU A 3 15.83 -0.57 10.61
CA GLU A 3 17.02 0.10 11.17
C GLU A 3 16.69 1.49 11.73
N PHE A 4 15.72 2.17 11.10
CA PHE A 4 15.19 3.44 11.58
C PHE A 4 14.54 3.32 12.97
N GLU A 5 13.65 2.33 13.19
CA GLU A 5 13.03 2.06 14.49
C GLU A 5 14.07 1.75 15.58
N ARG A 6 15.11 0.99 15.22
CA ARG A 6 16.17 0.60 16.16
C ARG A 6 17.01 1.81 16.61
N THR A 7 17.25 2.74 15.72
CA THR A 7 18.07 3.95 15.97
C THR A 7 17.26 5.08 16.59
N HIS A 8 15.93 5.06 16.48
CA HIS A 8 15.03 6.10 16.97
C HIS A 8 13.89 5.52 17.85
N PRO A 9 14.20 4.92 19.02
CA PRO A 9 13.22 4.18 19.82
C PRO A 9 12.09 5.06 20.40
N GLY A 10 12.30 6.38 20.48
CA GLY A 10 11.29 7.34 20.93
C GLY A 10 10.49 8.00 19.81
N HIS A 11 10.79 7.72 18.54
CA HIS A 11 10.08 8.33 17.42
C HIS A 11 8.73 7.62 17.22
N PRO A 12 7.60 8.35 17.18
CA PRO A 12 6.31 7.73 16.91
C PRO A 12 6.31 7.18 15.47
N ILE A 13 6.00 5.90 15.32
CA ILE A 13 5.94 5.21 14.02
C ILE A 13 4.62 4.43 13.95
N LYS A 14 3.86 4.64 12.89
CA LYS A 14 2.60 3.93 12.62
C LYS A 14 2.80 2.99 11.43
N HIS A 15 2.74 1.69 11.69
CA HIS A 15 2.70 0.69 10.64
C HIS A 15 1.29 0.58 10.06
N VAL A 16 1.23 0.48 8.74
CA VAL A 16 -0.02 0.28 8.00
C VAL A 16 0.22 -0.78 6.93
N TYR A 17 -0.72 -1.72 6.82
CA TYR A 17 -0.68 -2.80 5.83
C TYR A 17 -1.62 -2.47 4.67
N TYR A 18 -1.21 -2.83 3.45
CA TYR A 18 -1.99 -2.58 2.25
C TYR A 18 -3.35 -3.29 2.29
N GLU A 19 -3.36 -4.51 2.80
CA GLU A 19 -4.53 -5.37 2.93
C GLU A 19 -5.57 -4.75 3.87
N ASP A 20 -5.12 -4.19 5.00
CA ASP A 20 -5.99 -3.51 5.95
C ASP A 20 -6.57 -2.21 5.38
N MET A 21 -5.77 -1.45 4.62
CA MET A 21 -6.25 -0.27 3.89
C MET A 21 -7.31 -0.62 2.86
N LYS A 22 -7.22 -1.80 2.23
CA LYS A 22 -8.19 -2.25 1.25
C LYS A 22 -9.46 -2.82 1.90
N LYS A 23 -9.35 -3.56 3.00
CA LYS A 23 -10.50 -4.17 3.69
C LYS A 23 -11.26 -3.16 4.57
N THR A 24 -10.54 -2.28 5.25
CA THR A 24 -11.11 -1.36 6.25
C THR A 24 -10.59 0.08 6.09
N PRO A 25 -10.73 0.70 4.90
CA PRO A 25 -10.10 2.00 4.59
C PRO A 25 -10.45 3.09 5.59
N VAL A 26 -11.73 3.24 5.95
CA VAL A 26 -12.20 4.30 6.87
C VAL A 26 -11.59 4.15 8.26
N LYS A 27 -11.45 2.91 8.75
CA LYS A 27 -10.83 2.62 10.04
C LYS A 27 -9.35 3.04 10.03
N ILE A 28 -8.61 2.63 9.00
CA ILE A 28 -7.20 2.96 8.87
C ILE A 28 -6.98 4.46 8.70
N ILE A 29 -7.81 5.15 7.92
CA ILE A 29 -7.75 6.61 7.77
C ILE A 29 -7.98 7.32 9.12
N LYS A 30 -8.93 6.83 9.92
CA LYS A 30 -9.18 7.37 11.25
C LYS A 30 -8.01 7.18 12.20
N GLU A 31 -7.38 6.01 12.19
CA GLU A 31 -6.16 5.74 12.97
C GLU A 31 -4.98 6.61 12.51
N LEU A 32 -4.84 6.83 11.21
CA LEU A 32 -3.83 7.73 10.63
C LEU A 32 -4.08 9.18 11.05
N ALA A 33 -5.33 9.65 11.00
CA ALA A 33 -5.68 11.00 11.44
C ALA A 33 -5.36 11.21 12.92
N GLN A 34 -5.65 10.22 13.78
CA GLN A 34 -5.27 10.24 15.19
C GLN A 34 -3.75 10.30 15.37
N PHE A 35 -3.00 9.49 14.63
CA PHE A 35 -1.54 9.49 14.67
C PHE A 35 -0.93 10.83 14.23
N LEU A 36 -1.53 11.49 13.24
CA LEU A 36 -1.12 12.80 12.74
C LEU A 36 -1.69 13.98 13.55
N ASN A 37 -2.47 13.71 14.61
CA ASN A 37 -3.19 14.72 15.40
C ASN A 37 -4.12 15.62 14.56
N VAL A 38 -4.75 15.06 13.53
CA VAL A 38 -5.72 15.75 12.67
C VAL A 38 -7.15 15.39 13.12
N PRO A 39 -8.02 16.39 13.39
CA PRO A 39 -9.42 16.12 13.67
C PRO A 39 -10.09 15.52 12.43
N ALA A 40 -10.60 14.29 12.55
CA ALA A 40 -11.25 13.59 11.45
C ALA A 40 -12.63 13.10 11.88
N SER A 41 -13.68 13.70 11.30
CA SER A 41 -15.04 13.16 11.40
C SER A 41 -15.15 11.86 10.61
N ASN A 42 -16.16 11.05 10.92
CA ASN A 42 -16.42 9.84 10.14
C ASN A 42 -16.74 10.17 8.68
N GLU A 43 -17.46 11.27 8.42
CA GLU A 43 -17.77 11.78 7.09
C GLU A 43 -16.50 12.14 6.31
N PHE A 44 -15.59 12.90 6.94
CA PHE A 44 -14.29 13.23 6.35
C PHE A 44 -13.50 11.96 6.00
N CYS A 45 -13.45 10.97 6.90
CA CYS A 45 -12.75 9.72 6.63
C CYS A 45 -13.38 8.95 5.44
N GLN A 46 -14.70 9.01 5.31
CA GLN A 46 -15.42 8.39 4.20
C GLN A 46 -15.13 9.10 2.87
N ASP A 47 -15.09 10.43 2.89
CA ASP A 47 -14.76 11.24 1.72
C ASP A 47 -13.33 11.00 1.24
N VAL A 48 -12.37 10.92 2.17
CA VAL A 48 -10.98 10.54 1.87
C VAL A 48 -10.92 9.13 1.30
N ALA A 49 -11.58 8.14 1.92
CA ALA A 49 -11.62 6.77 1.41
C ALA A 49 -12.19 6.71 -0.01
N ASN A 50 -13.25 7.49 -0.27
CA ASN A 50 -13.88 7.57 -1.57
C ASN A 50 -13.01 8.28 -2.60
N ALA A 51 -12.29 9.34 -2.23
CA ALA A 51 -11.39 10.09 -3.11
C ALA A 51 -10.16 9.27 -3.50
N CYS A 52 -9.59 8.56 -2.53
CA CYS A 52 -8.42 7.69 -2.69
C CYS A 52 -8.78 6.27 -3.16
N SER A 53 -10.01 6.03 -3.63
CA SER A 53 -10.38 4.71 -4.14
C SER A 53 -9.60 4.37 -5.40
N PHE A 54 -9.31 3.08 -5.59
CA PHE A 54 -8.51 2.62 -6.72
C PHE A 54 -9.08 3.08 -8.07
N ASP A 55 -10.40 2.99 -8.25
CA ASP A 55 -11.05 3.38 -9.50
C ASP A 55 -10.95 4.87 -9.77
N LYS A 56 -11.05 5.72 -8.73
CA LYS A 56 -10.89 7.17 -8.90
C LYS A 56 -9.45 7.52 -9.22
N MET A 57 -8.49 6.95 -8.49
CA MET A 57 -7.07 7.21 -8.72
C MET A 57 -6.64 6.73 -10.11
N LYS A 58 -7.11 5.55 -10.55
CA LYS A 58 -6.90 5.04 -11.91
C LYS A 58 -7.50 5.97 -12.97
N LYS A 59 -8.72 6.46 -12.76
CA LYS A 59 -9.36 7.40 -13.67
C LYS A 59 -8.60 8.73 -13.76
N ILE A 60 -8.03 9.22 -12.65
CA ILE A 60 -7.20 10.44 -12.64
C ILE A 60 -5.94 10.25 -13.50
N GLU A 61 -5.28 9.08 -13.41
CA GLU A 61 -4.16 8.71 -14.29
C GLU A 61 -4.60 8.68 -15.76
N GLU A 62 -5.65 7.92 -16.08
CA GLU A 62 -6.14 7.73 -17.45
C GLU A 62 -6.60 9.03 -18.11
N THR A 63 -7.17 9.95 -17.34
CA THR A 63 -7.65 11.25 -17.85
C THR A 63 -6.55 12.30 -17.93
N GLY A 64 -5.33 12.00 -17.49
CA GLY A 64 -4.20 12.93 -17.53
C GLY A 64 -4.50 14.24 -16.79
N ALA A 65 -5.30 14.18 -15.72
CA ALA A 65 -5.72 15.36 -14.99
C ALA A 65 -4.48 16.11 -14.47
N LYS A 66 -4.54 17.46 -14.48
CA LYS A 66 -3.48 18.35 -13.97
C LYS A 66 -3.10 18.11 -12.50
N ASP A 67 -3.89 17.31 -11.80
CA ASP A 67 -3.72 16.92 -10.40
C ASP A 67 -2.82 15.68 -10.21
N PHE A 68 -2.30 15.08 -11.29
CA PHE A 68 -1.22 14.12 -11.15
C PHE A 68 0.03 14.86 -10.67
N PRO A 69 0.68 14.45 -9.55
CA PRO A 69 1.83 15.18 -9.05
C PRO A 69 2.89 15.28 -10.14
N THR A 70 3.38 16.51 -10.36
CA THR A 70 4.30 16.84 -11.47
C THR A 70 5.54 15.96 -11.48
N GLU A 71 5.99 15.52 -10.31
CA GLU A 71 7.11 14.61 -10.09
C GLU A 71 6.93 13.25 -10.79
N PHE A 72 5.69 12.76 -10.89
CA PHE A 72 5.40 11.52 -11.61
C PHE A 72 5.16 11.74 -13.11
N ALA A 73 4.79 12.95 -13.53
CA ALA A 73 4.56 13.29 -14.93
C ALA A 73 5.85 13.21 -15.77
N ASP A 74 7.00 13.54 -15.17
CA ASP A 74 8.29 13.47 -15.84
C ASP A 74 8.77 12.02 -16.03
N VAL A 75 8.59 11.17 -15.01
CA VAL A 75 8.83 9.72 -15.11
C VAL A 75 7.94 9.08 -16.19
N LEU A 76 6.66 9.47 -16.26
CA LEU A 76 5.71 8.99 -17.28
C LEU A 76 6.09 9.38 -18.71
N LYS A 77 6.71 10.54 -18.91
CA LYS A 77 7.22 10.97 -20.23
C LYS A 77 8.44 10.16 -20.65
N GLU A 78 9.36 9.87 -19.74
CA GLU A 78 10.59 9.11 -20.04
C GLU A 78 10.31 7.66 -20.46
N ILE A 79 9.22 7.06 -19.98
CA ILE A 79 8.83 5.66 -20.25
C ILE A 79 7.78 5.50 -21.36
N GLY A 80 7.58 6.53 -22.19
CA GLY A 80 6.74 6.44 -23.40
C GLY A 80 5.23 6.58 -23.17
N GLY A 81 4.81 7.21 -22.07
CA GLY A 81 3.42 7.65 -21.87
C GLY A 81 2.40 6.54 -21.64
N LYS A 82 2.83 5.30 -21.39
CA LYS A 82 1.95 4.18 -21.05
C LYS A 82 2.54 3.36 -19.91
N LEU A 83 2.42 3.87 -18.68
CA LEU A 83 2.35 2.97 -17.54
C LEU A 83 0.90 2.81 -17.17
N ASN A 84 0.42 1.56 -17.16
CA ASN A 84 -0.77 1.21 -16.40
C ASN A 84 -0.35 1.12 -14.92
N PHE A 85 -0.04 2.26 -14.28
CA PHE A 85 0.45 2.27 -12.90
C PHE A 85 -0.60 1.65 -11.97
N TYR A 86 -1.88 2.00 -12.21
CA TYR A 86 -3.02 1.35 -11.57
C TYR A 86 -3.45 0.08 -12.31
N ARG A 87 -2.66 -1.00 -12.15
CA ARG A 87 -2.87 -2.28 -12.86
C ARG A 87 -4.16 -3.03 -12.44
N LYS A 88 -4.25 -3.48 -11.19
CA LYS A 88 -5.42 -4.22 -10.64
C LYS A 88 -5.88 -3.75 -9.27
N GLY A 89 -4.94 -3.41 -8.37
CA GLY A 89 -5.27 -2.91 -7.03
C GLY A 89 -6.12 -3.88 -6.22
N ILE A 90 -5.83 -5.18 -6.28
CA ILE A 90 -6.54 -6.23 -5.52
C ILE A 90 -5.55 -7.03 -4.68
N ILE A 91 -6.05 -7.59 -3.58
CA ILE A 91 -5.33 -8.55 -2.75
C ILE A 91 -5.41 -9.92 -3.45
N GLY A 92 -4.35 -10.72 -3.37
CA GLY A 92 -4.36 -12.09 -3.86
C GLY A 92 -4.04 -12.29 -5.35
N ASP A 93 -3.74 -11.22 -6.11
CA ASP A 93 -3.46 -11.37 -7.55
C ASP A 93 -2.23 -12.22 -7.87
N TRP A 94 -1.33 -12.40 -6.89
CA TRP A 94 -0.18 -13.29 -6.99
C TRP A 94 -0.60 -14.73 -7.31
N LYS A 95 -1.79 -15.17 -6.88
CA LYS A 95 -2.36 -16.50 -7.17
C LYS A 95 -2.60 -16.74 -8.66
N ASN A 96 -2.78 -15.68 -9.44
CA ASN A 96 -2.94 -15.78 -10.89
C ASN A 96 -1.60 -15.89 -11.63
N MET A 97 -0.48 -15.72 -10.92
CA MET A 97 0.87 -15.66 -11.50
C MET A 97 1.73 -16.84 -11.04
N PHE A 98 1.53 -17.33 -9.82
CA PHE A 98 2.30 -18.41 -9.23
C PHE A 98 1.68 -19.78 -9.56
N THR A 99 2.52 -20.71 -9.99
CA THR A 99 2.18 -22.14 -9.89
C THR A 99 2.26 -22.60 -8.44
N VAL A 100 1.60 -23.71 -8.12
CA VAL A 100 1.63 -24.30 -6.76
C VAL A 100 3.07 -24.57 -6.31
N ALA A 101 3.90 -25.17 -7.18
CA ALA A 101 5.29 -25.47 -6.87
C ALA A 101 6.13 -24.20 -6.60
N GLN A 102 5.91 -23.12 -7.36
CA GLN A 102 6.58 -21.85 -7.10
C GLN A 102 6.14 -21.23 -5.78
N ASN A 103 4.85 -21.35 -5.44
CA ASN A 103 4.34 -20.83 -4.17
C ASN A 103 4.96 -21.57 -2.98
N GLU A 104 5.02 -22.91 -3.03
CA GLU A 104 5.63 -23.71 -1.97
C GLU A 104 7.11 -23.34 -1.72
N ILE A 105 7.88 -23.12 -2.80
CA ILE A 105 9.27 -22.66 -2.70
C ILE A 105 9.33 -21.27 -2.06
N PHE A 106 8.44 -20.37 -2.46
CA PHE A 106 8.42 -19.00 -1.95
C PHE A 106 8.02 -18.94 -0.48
N ASP A 107 7.00 -19.71 -0.07
CA ASP A 107 6.55 -19.81 1.32
C ASP A 107 7.67 -20.34 2.21
N ALA A 108 8.35 -21.41 1.80
CA ALA A 108 9.49 -21.95 2.55
C ALA A 108 10.64 -20.92 2.71
N TYR A 109 10.89 -20.11 1.66
CA TYR A 109 11.88 -19.05 1.71
C TYR A 109 11.48 -17.93 2.68
N ILE A 110 10.24 -17.43 2.60
CA ILE A 110 9.73 -16.38 3.50
C ILE A 110 9.78 -16.85 4.95
N ASP A 111 9.37 -18.07 5.22
CA ASP A 111 9.42 -18.71 6.52
C ASP A 111 10.84 -18.72 7.10
N SER A 112 11.83 -19.08 6.28
CA SER A 112 13.24 -19.04 6.67
C SER A 112 13.71 -17.60 6.97
N CYS A 113 13.24 -16.63 6.20
CA CYS A 113 13.56 -15.22 6.35
C CYS A 113 12.94 -14.64 7.64
N ILE A 114 11.69 -14.99 7.97
CA ILE A 114 11.03 -14.57 9.22
C ILE A 114 11.77 -15.14 10.43
N ARG A 115 12.03 -16.46 10.44
CA ARG A 115 12.69 -17.13 11.57
C ARG A 115 14.13 -16.65 11.78
N ASN A 116 14.88 -16.42 10.71
CA ASN A 116 16.34 -16.23 10.80
C ASN A 116 16.79 -14.76 10.66
N LYS A 117 15.97 -13.88 10.05
CA LYS A 117 16.37 -12.49 9.75
C LYS A 117 15.57 -11.44 10.53
N GLY A 118 14.71 -11.85 11.46
CA GLY A 118 13.95 -10.92 12.31
C GLY A 118 12.96 -10.04 11.55
N LEU A 119 12.46 -10.54 10.41
CA LEU A 119 11.38 -9.90 9.66
C LEU A 119 10.09 -9.99 10.49
N ASN A 120 9.74 -8.91 11.18
CA ASN A 120 8.50 -8.80 11.96
C ASN A 120 7.30 -8.41 11.07
N TYR A 121 7.23 -8.92 9.85
CA TYR A 121 6.11 -8.70 8.96
C TYR A 121 5.31 -9.98 8.84
N THR A 122 4.04 -9.92 9.21
CA THR A 122 3.08 -10.98 8.90
C THR A 122 2.55 -10.72 7.50
N PHE A 123 2.88 -11.59 6.55
CA PHE A 123 2.23 -11.57 5.25
C PHE A 123 0.79 -12.04 5.44
N ILE A 124 -0.16 -11.18 5.08
CA ILE A 124 -1.59 -11.52 5.08
C ILE A 124 -1.88 -12.11 3.71
N TYR A 125 -1.68 -13.43 3.59
CA TYR A 125 -2.04 -14.17 2.38
C TYR A 125 -3.56 -14.34 2.34
N GLU A 126 -4.21 -13.71 1.36
CA GLU A 126 -5.59 -14.04 0.98
C GLU A 126 -5.69 -14.50 -0.46
#